data_AF-A0A2T0VLS9-F1
#
_entry.id   AF-A0A2T0VLS9-F1
#
_cell.length_a   1.000
_cell.length_b   1.000
_cell.length_c   1.000
_cell.angle_alpha   90.00
_cell.angle_beta   90.00
_cell.angle_gamma   90.00
#
_symmetry.space_group_name_H-M   'P 1'
#
loop_
_entity.id
_entity.type
_entity.pdbx_description
1 polymer ?
#
loop_
_entity_poly.entity_id
_entity_poly.type
_entity_poly.pdbx_seq_one_letter_code
_entity_poly.pdbx_strand_id
1 'polypeptide(L)' 'MDDVTAILDHMNPAQREAVSAPQGNMLVLAGAGSGKTRVLV' A
#
# COMPACT_ATOMS: atom_id res chain seq x y z
N MET A 1 6.29 -4.09 -19.18
CA MET A 1 6.98 -4.06 -17.88
C MET A 1 6.19 -3.10 -17.05
N ASP A 2 5.34 -3.61 -16.17
CA ASP A 2 4.51 -2.76 -15.33
C ASP A 2 5.41 -1.98 -14.39
N ASP A 3 5.33 -0.66 -14.48
CA ASP A 3 6.21 0.25 -13.77
C ASP A 3 5.74 0.37 -12.32
N VAL A 4 6.29 -0.50 -11.47
CA VAL A 4 6.03 -0.54 -10.01
C VAL A 4 6.27 0.84 -9.36
N THR A 5 7.14 1.66 -9.96
CA THR A 5 7.44 3.03 -9.53
C THR A 5 6.18 3.88 -9.48
N ALA A 6 5.31 3.78 -10.49
CA ALA A 6 4.07 4.57 -10.57
C ALA A 6 3.08 4.25 -9.44
N ILE A 7 3.09 3.02 -8.91
CA ILE A 7 2.25 2.62 -7.79
C ILE A 7 2.78 3.21 -6.48
N LEU A 8 4.10 3.12 -6.26
CA LEU A 8 4.74 3.47 -4.99
C LEU A 8 4.98 4.98 -4.80
N ASP A 9 5.06 5.75 -5.89
CA ASP A 9 5.36 7.19 -5.84
C ASP A 9 4.30 8.00 -5.09
N HIS A 10 3.03 7.57 -5.17
CA HIS A 10 1.90 8.27 -4.56
C HIS A 10 1.55 7.77 -3.16
N MET A 11 2.37 6.88 -2.59
CA MET A 11 2.12 6.26 -1.30
C MET A 11 2.91 6.94 -0.18
N ASN A 12 2.31 7.01 1.01
CA ASN A 12 3.08 7.36 2.21
C ASN A 12 3.92 6.15 2.69
N PRO A 13 4.85 6.32 3.64
CA PRO A 13 5.70 5.22 4.11
C PRO A 13 4.95 3.98 4.61
N ALA A 14 3.87 4.14 5.39
CA ALA A 14 3.10 3.01 5.92
C ALA A 14 2.34 2.25 4.81
N GLN A 15 1.85 2.97 3.80
CA GLN A 15 1.22 2.38 2.63
C GLN A 15 2.23 1.61 1.77
N ARG A 16 3.44 2.16 1.58
CA ARG A 16 4.53 1.48 0.88
C ARG A 16 4.93 0.19 1.59
N GLU A 17 5.05 0.23 2.92
CA GLU A 17 5.32 -0.97 3.72
C GLU A 17 4.24 -2.03 3.53
N ALA A 18 2.95 -1.64 3.58
CA ALA A 18 1.84 -2.57 3.39
C ALA A 18 1.81 -3.21 1.99
N VAL A 19 2.11 -2.45 0.93
CA VAL A 19 2.10 -2.96 -0.45
C VAL A 19 3.36 -3.76 -0.80
N SER A 20 4.51 -3.42 -0.22
CA SER A 20 5.78 -4.13 -0.46
C SER A 20 6.00 -5.32 0.48
N ALA A 21 5.06 -5.61 1.36
CA ALA A 21 5.15 -6.70 2.31
C ALA A 21 5.26 -8.06 1.60
N PRO A 22 6.00 -9.03 2.18
CA PRO A 22 6.01 -10.39 1.68
C PRO A 22 4.61 -11.00 1.74
N GLN A 23 4.36 -11.99 0.88
CA GLN A 23 3.08 -12.69 0.86
C GLN A 23 2.78 -13.34 2.21
N GLY A 24 1.57 -13.09 2.73
CA GLY A 24 1.12 -13.61 4.02
C GLY A 24 -0.10 -12.88 4.53
N ASN A 25 -0.64 -13.36 5.65
CA ASN A 25 -1.74 -12.67 6.32
C ASN A 25 -1.21 -11.40 6.99
N MET A 26 -1.80 -10.25 6.65
CA MET A 26 -1.42 -8.95 7.19
C MET A 26 -2.67 -8.19 7.64
N LEU A 27 -2.57 -7.51 8.78
CA LEU A 27 -3.58 -6.58 9.27
C LEU A 27 -3.10 -5.14 9.06
N VAL A 28 -3.82 -4.39 8.22
CA VAL A 28 -3.61 -2.95 8.05
C VAL A 28 -4.73 -2.21 8.79
N LEU A 29 -4.43 -1.68 9.97
CA LEU A 29 -5.37 -0.86 10.73
C LEU A 29 -5.21 0.61 10.31
N ALA A 30 -6.25 1.18 9.70
CA ALA A 30 -6.19 2.53 9.18
C ALA A 30 -7.50 3.30 9.40
N GLY A 31 -7.39 4.60 9.74
CA GLY A 31 -8.54 5.48 9.97
C GLY A 31 -9.35 5.80 8.70
N ALA A 32 -10.42 6.57 8.86
CA ALA A 32 -11.13 7.16 7.73
C ALA A 32 -10.21 8.10 6.93
N GLY A 33 -10.37 8.16 5.59
CA GLY A 33 -9.56 9.03 4.72
C GLY A 33 -8.08 8.64 4.53
N SER A 34 -7.60 7.58 5.18
CA SER A 34 -6.19 7.14 5.15
C SER A 34 -5.70 6.51 3.83
N GLY A 35 -6.57 6.44 2.81
CA GLY A 35 -6.22 5.84 1.52
C GLY A 35 -6.17 4.30 1.51
N LYS A 36 -6.80 3.62 2.47
CA LYS A 36 -6.85 2.13 2.53
C LYS A 36 -7.30 1.43 1.23
N THR A 37 -8.16 2.05 0.42
CA THR A 37 -8.52 1.49 -0.90
C THR A 37 -7.34 1.51 -1.87
N ARG A 38 -6.50 2.55 -1.84
CA ARG A 38 -5.28 2.64 -2.67
C ARG A 38 -4.21 1.60 -2.28
N VAL A 39 -4.32 1.00 -1.09
CA VAL A 39 -3.45 -0.10 -0.63
C VAL A 39 -3.96 -1.47 -1.11
N LEU A 40 -5.23 -1.59 -1.48
CA LEU A 40 -5.89 -2.86 -1.79
C LEU A 40 -6.16 -3.11 -3.29
N VAL A 41 -5.93 -2.11 -4.15
CA VAL A 41 -6.11 -2.20 -5.61
C VAL A 41 -4.76 -2.45 -6.25
#